data_AF-A0A7Z9UEX8-F1
#
_entry.id   AF-A0A7Z9UEX8-F1
#
_cell.length_a   1.000
_cell.length_b   1.000
_cell.length_c   1.000
_cell.angle_alpha   90.00
_cell.angle_beta   90.00
_cell.angle_gamma   90.00
#
_symmetry.space_group_name_H-M   'P 1'
#
loop_
_entity.id
_entity.type
_entity.pdbx_description
1 polymer ?
#
loop_
_entity_poly.entity_id
_entity_poly.type
_entity_poly.pdbx_seq_one_letter_code
_entity_poly.pdbx_strand_id
1 'polypeptide(L)' 'MNGRCYDFLMRGFEKVALREARRTMLSSLEGRILEVGCGTGVNFEWYRDPSMVTAIDPDKDMLKVARSV' A
#
# COMPACT_ATOMS: atom_id res chain seq x y z
N MET A 1 20.48 -6.92 -11.08
CA MET A 1 19.75 -6.62 -9.82
C MET A 1 18.29 -6.33 -10.15
N ASN A 2 17.21 -6.97 -9.66
CA ASN A 2 16.98 -7.88 -8.51
C ASN A 2 15.56 -8.50 -8.59
N GLY A 3 15.31 -9.60 -7.87
CA GLY A 3 13.97 -10.16 -7.55
C GLY A 3 13.12 -9.33 -6.56
N ARG A 4 13.16 -8.00 -6.66
CA ARG A 4 12.66 -7.07 -5.62
C ARG A 4 11.15 -6.93 -5.53
N CYS A 5 10.45 -7.03 -6.65
CA CYS A 5 8.98 -7.02 -6.71
C CYS A 5 8.37 -8.42 -6.52
N TYR A 6 9.22 -9.44 -6.38
CA TYR A 6 8.77 -10.81 -6.20
C TYR A 6 8.56 -11.15 -4.72
N ASP A 7 9.45 -10.66 -3.84
CA ASP A 7 9.21 -10.55 -2.39
C ASP A 7 8.03 -9.64 -2.05
N PHE A 8 7.86 -8.57 -2.84
CA PHE A 8 6.80 -7.60 -2.68
C PHE A 8 5.40 -8.25 -2.72
N LEU A 9 5.26 -9.28 -3.54
CA LEU A 9 4.03 -10.01 -3.81
C LEU A 9 3.78 -11.18 -2.82
N MET A 10 4.81 -11.91 -2.39
CA MET A 10 4.69 -12.97 -1.38
C MET A 10 4.39 -12.43 0.03
N ARG A 11 4.63 -11.14 0.28
CA ARG A 11 4.33 -10.45 1.54
C ARG A 11 2.89 -9.92 1.63
N GLY A 12 2.20 -9.79 0.51
CA GLY A 12 0.76 -9.50 0.50
C GLY A 12 -0.10 -10.68 0.95
N PHE A 13 0.48 -11.85 1.24
CA PHE A 13 -0.17 -13.16 1.14
C PHE A 13 -0.93 -13.64 2.38
N GLU A 14 -0.69 -13.08 3.57
CA GLU A 14 -1.58 -13.31 4.71
C GLU A 14 -2.77 -12.33 4.67
N LYS A 15 -3.45 -12.25 3.51
CA LYS A 15 -4.45 -11.21 3.20
C LYS A 15 -5.53 -11.05 4.25
N VAL A 16 -5.90 -12.11 4.95
CA VAL A 16 -6.93 -12.07 6.01
C VAL A 16 -6.33 -11.63 7.35
N ALA A 17 -5.19 -12.18 7.78
CA ALA A 17 -4.54 -11.75 9.02
C ALA A 17 -4.08 -10.30 8.96
N LEU A 18 -3.54 -9.89 7.80
CA LEU A 18 -3.11 -8.52 7.57
C LEU A 18 -4.28 -7.55 7.36
N ARG A 19 -5.49 -8.02 7.07
CA ARG A 19 -6.65 -7.14 6.85
C ARG A 19 -7.02 -6.41 8.13
N GLU A 20 -7.20 -7.15 9.21
CA GLU A 20 -7.54 -6.56 10.51
C GLU A 20 -6.38 -5.73 11.07
N ALA A 21 -5.14 -6.17 10.84
CA ALA A 21 -3.96 -5.38 11.19
C ALA A 21 -3.92 -4.05 10.41
N ARG A 22 -4.08 -4.07 9.08
CA ARG A 22 -4.13 -2.87 8.23
C ARG A 22 -5.26 -1.95 8.65
N ARG A 23 -6.46 -2.49 8.86
CA ARG A 23 -7.60 -1.72 9.35
C ARG A 23 -7.28 -1.01 10.66
N THR A 24 -6.73 -1.72 11.63
CA THR A 24 -6.43 -1.17 12.95
C THR A 24 -5.32 -0.13 12.88
N MET A 25 -4.25 -0.40 12.13
CA MET A 25 -3.07 0.46 12.09
C MET A 25 -3.24 1.68 11.18
N LEU A 26 -4.00 1.55 10.09
CA LEU A 26 -4.07 2.59 9.06
C LEU A 26 -5.31 3.47 9.19
N SER A 27 -6.38 3.00 9.85
CA SER A 27 -7.62 3.77 9.96
C SER A 27 -7.55 4.98 10.90
N SER A 28 -6.48 5.11 11.69
CA SER A 28 -6.18 6.29 12.51
C SER A 28 -5.23 7.28 11.84
N LEU A 29 -4.75 6.98 10.62
CA LEU A 29 -3.90 7.91 9.88
C LEU A 29 -4.76 9.02 9.27
N GLU A 30 -4.37 10.26 9.55
CA GLU A 30 -5.04 11.48 9.11
C GLU A 30 -4.00 12.46 8.54
N GLY A 31 -4.46 13.40 7.72
CA GLY A 31 -3.58 14.41 7.12
C GLY A 31 -2.75 13.85 5.96
N ARG A 32 -1.44 14.16 5.92
CA ARG A 32 -0.58 13.83 4.77
C ARG A 32 0.13 12.50 5.01
N ILE A 33 -0.13 11.52 4.14
CA ILE A 33 0.41 10.15 4.22
C ILE A 33 1.46 9.95 3.13
N LEU A 34 2.61 9.39 3.50
CA LEU A 34 3.63 8.90 2.56
C LEU A 34 3.65 7.37 2.61
N GLU A 35 3.27 6.74 1.50
CA GLU A 35 3.34 5.29 1.35
C GLU A 35 4.56 4.90 0.51
N VAL A 36 5.45 4.09 1.09
CA VAL A 36 6.68 3.63 0.44
C VAL A 36 6.56 2.15 0.11
N GLY A 37 6.80 1.79 -1.15
CA GLY A 37 6.52 0.44 -1.63
C GLY A 37 5.01 0.20 -1.66
N CYS A 38 4.28 1.13 -2.27
CA CYS A 38 2.82 1.05 -2.28
C CYS A 38 2.29 -0.14 -3.08
N GLY A 39 3.09 -0.69 -4.00
CA GLY A 39 2.67 -1.78 -4.84
C GLY A 39 1.44 -1.46 -5.63
N THR A 40 0.43 -2.31 -5.45
CA THR A 40 -0.89 -2.18 -6.04
C THR A 40 -1.81 -1.20 -5.30
N GLY A 41 -1.35 -0.57 -4.21
CA GLY A 41 -2.15 0.37 -3.43
C GLY A 41 -3.14 -0.27 -2.44
N VAL A 42 -2.93 -1.53 -2.05
CA VAL A 42 -3.85 -2.25 -1.13
C VAL A 42 -4.07 -1.56 0.23
N ASN A 43 -3.18 -0.66 0.63
CA ASN A 43 -3.33 0.09 1.88
C ASN A 43 -4.30 1.27 1.77
N PHE A 44 -4.60 1.74 0.56
CA PHE A 44 -5.29 3.00 0.35
C PHE A 44 -6.75 2.95 0.81
N GLU A 45 -7.40 1.80 0.71
CA GLU A 45 -8.77 1.56 1.19
C GLU A 45 -8.91 1.74 2.71
N TRP A 46 -7.81 1.69 3.47
CA TRP A 46 -7.82 1.77 4.92
C TRP A 46 -7.58 3.19 5.44
N TYR A 47 -7.15 4.14 4.59
CA TYR A 47 -7.01 5.53 4.96
C TYR A 47 -8.37 6.21 4.95
N ARG A 48 -8.84 6.67 6.11
CA ARG A 48 -10.21 7.19 6.26
C ARG A 48 -10.38 8.65 5.85
N ASP A 49 -9.43 9.50 6.21
CA ASP A 49 -9.46 10.94 5.89
C ASP A 49 -8.06 11.49 5.61
N PRO A 50 -7.37 10.99 4.57
CA PRO A 50 -6.11 11.57 4.17
C PRO A 50 -6.36 12.92 3.48
N SER A 51 -5.68 13.97 3.94
CA SER A 51 -5.63 15.24 3.20
C SER A 51 -4.78 15.13 1.92
N MET A 52 -3.79 14.21 1.89
CA MET A 52 -3.03 13.87 0.70
C MET A 52 -2.28 12.54 0.91
N VAL A 53 -2.27 11.67 -0.10
CA VAL A 53 -1.42 10.47 -0.12
C VAL A 53 -0.36 10.63 -1.20
N THR A 54 0.92 10.59 -0.81
CA THR A 54 2.04 10.46 -1.73
C THR A 54 2.51 9.01 -1.69
N ALA A 55 2.43 8.31 -2.82
CA ALA A 55 2.80 6.90 -2.90
C ALA A 55 3.97 6.71 -3.87
N ILE A 56 4.96 5.92 -3.47
CA ILE A 56 6.14 5.61 -4.28
C ILE A 56 6.37 4.11 -4.37
N ASP A 57 6.76 3.65 -5.56
CA ASP A 57 7.18 2.29 -5.80
C ASP A 57 8.20 2.29 -6.97
N PRO A 58 9.31 1.53 -6.88
CA PRO A 58 10.24 1.41 -8.00
C PRO A 58 9.63 0.73 -9.23
N ASP A 59 8.58 -0.06 -9.04
CA ASP A 59 7.89 -0.77 -10.10
C ASP A 59 6.81 0.11 -10.72
N LYS A 60 7.09 0.56 -11.95
CA LYS A 60 6.18 1.42 -12.70
C LYS A 60 4.86 0.73 -13.02
N ASP A 61 4.84 -0.60 -13.13
CA ASP A 61 3.61 -1.33 -13.42
C ASP A 61 2.76 -1.45 -12.16
N MET A 62 3.37 -1.63 -10.99
CA MET A 62 2.68 -1.52 -9.69
C MET A 62 2.09 -0.12 -9.48
N LEU A 63 2.84 0.94 -9.79
CA LEU A 63 2.33 2.31 -9.71
C LEU A 63 1.11 2.56 -10.62
N LYS A 64 1.01 1.90 -11.78
CA LYS A 64 -0.19 2.00 -12.63
C LYS A 64 -1.39 1.39 -11.93
N VAL A 65 -1.23 0.25 -11.25
CA VAL A 65 -2.29 -0.40 -10.47
C VAL A 65 -2.70 0.46 -9.28
N ALA A 66 -1.73 0.95 -8.50
CA ALA A 66 -2.00 1.83 -7.35
C ALA A 66 -2.74 3.13 -7.72
N ARG A 67 -2.62 3.61 -8.96
CA ARG A 67 -3.35 4.79 -9.44
C ARG A 67 -4.80 4.51 -9.81
N SER A 68 -5.20 3.24 -9.90
CA SER A 68 -6.54 2.82 -10.31
C SER A 68 -7.44 2.38 -9.15
N VAL A 69 -6.90 2.37 -7.92
CA VAL A 69 -7.64 2.06 -6.68
C VAL A 69 -8.14 3.33 -5.99
#